data_AF-A0A1E3KWT7-F1
#
_entry.id   AF-A0A1E3KWT7-F1
#
_cell.length_a   1.000
_cell.length_b   1.000
_cell.length_c   1.000
_cell.angle_alpha   90.00
_cell.angle_beta   90.00
_cell.angle_gamma   90.00
#
_symmetry.space_group_name_H-M   'P 1'
#
loop_
_entity.id
_entity.type
_entity.pdbx_description
1 polymer ?
#
loop_
_entity_poly.entity_id
_entity_poly.type
_entity_poly.pdbx_seq_one_letter_code
_entity_poly.pdbx_strand_id
1 'polypeptide(L)'
;MFVNGYYEYTTTLETFLGWRKIFGGNWHLNQFNKMLQENKLEEFQPSVNEMNKIKWLNDFYSLWINDEGVDTVVKSVFVPTQSGQFISIERLYFDSNINNDVKAILFELDPPFKNQLMHRDISAFDDYFKDMLSRHYDTEKCANNIENKVTAILSEETVNQEKRANEVQTIFNKLTDFFLKEPQLTEIIFPKILSKRMLLSSPEETLRRMKIAEKVEQNGLDLAGLEELIHYYQKLKSSLDNSTFDNEEIKRQLQHIVTSTPEMKRYFDSMLSRSVQNVYHYLKKLTQYELPDTLEEWKIEDNQTVFFAKKNNNEIIIVIRPTDNNVIIFFGDEELEVLDSGTYELWTDNGTDQKIITLGHLLKTTEITRIPLKKL
;
A
#
# COMPACT_ATOMS: atom_id res chain seq x y z
N MET A 1 18.28 36.64 -5.86
CA MET A 1 18.63 37.97 -6.39
C MET A 1 17.51 38.94 -6.07
N PHE A 2 17.79 39.88 -5.17
CA PHE A 2 16.82 40.87 -4.67
C PHE A 2 16.42 41.82 -5.79
N VAL A 3 15.11 41.98 -6.04
CA VAL A 3 14.57 42.93 -7.00
C VAL A 3 13.83 44.02 -6.23
N ASN A 4 14.25 45.26 -6.42
CA ASN A 4 13.31 46.38 -6.37
C ASN A 4 13.15 46.87 -7.80
N GLY A 5 11.96 46.71 -8.35
CA GLY A 5 11.55 47.29 -9.62
C GLY A 5 11.77 46.41 -10.84
N TYR A 6 10.67 45.83 -11.33
CA TYR A 6 10.31 45.60 -12.73
C TYR A 6 11.46 45.56 -13.75
N TYR A 7 11.79 44.37 -14.24
CA TYR A 7 11.86 43.96 -15.65
C TYR A 7 12.54 42.59 -15.71
N GLU A 8 11.83 41.60 -16.27
CA GLU A 8 12.35 40.26 -16.54
C GLU A 8 13.47 40.34 -17.57
N TYR A 9 14.72 40.34 -17.11
CA TYR A 9 15.87 40.05 -17.96
C TYR A 9 16.61 38.85 -17.38
N THR A 10 16.50 37.70 -18.06
CA THR A 10 17.43 36.58 -17.90
C THR A 10 18.83 37.08 -18.24
N THR A 11 19.71 37.15 -17.24
CA THR A 11 21.11 37.57 -17.40
C THR A 11 21.87 36.55 -18.24
N THR A 12 22.36 36.96 -19.42
CA THR A 12 23.39 36.26 -20.18
C THR A 12 24.77 36.49 -19.55
N LEU A 13 25.75 35.60 -19.85
CA LEU A 13 27.15 35.75 -19.44
C LEU A 13 27.72 37.14 -19.79
N GLU A 14 27.37 37.67 -20.97
CA GLU A 14 27.77 39.01 -21.41
C GLU A 14 27.16 40.11 -20.55
N THR A 15 25.88 40.02 -20.19
CA THR A 15 25.29 40.98 -19.26
C THR A 15 25.96 40.93 -17.90
N PHE A 16 26.22 39.76 -17.30
CA PHE A 16 26.85 39.66 -15.98
C PHE A 16 28.24 40.35 -15.94
N LEU A 17 29.07 40.14 -16.96
CA LEU A 17 30.35 40.84 -17.11
C LEU A 17 30.16 42.37 -17.29
N GLY A 18 29.09 42.78 -17.97
CA GLY A 18 28.65 44.18 -18.06
C GLY A 18 28.24 44.78 -16.71
N TRP A 19 27.43 44.07 -15.92
CA TRP A 19 27.00 44.49 -14.57
C TRP A 19 28.19 44.58 -13.61
N ARG A 20 29.16 43.67 -13.71
CA ARG A 20 30.41 43.71 -12.92
C ARG A 20 31.23 44.99 -13.16
N LYS A 21 31.23 45.51 -14.40
CA LYS A 21 31.87 46.79 -14.76
C LYS A 21 31.09 48.02 -14.25
N ILE A 22 29.76 47.95 -14.19
CA ILE A 22 28.91 49.10 -13.82
C ILE A 22 28.83 49.30 -12.31
N PHE A 23 28.74 48.22 -11.53
CA PHE A 23 28.49 48.31 -10.08
C PHE A 23 29.73 48.30 -9.19
N GLY A 24 30.94 48.30 -9.78
CA GLY A 24 32.18 48.32 -8.99
C GLY A 24 32.28 47.12 -8.03
N GLY A 25 31.98 45.92 -8.54
CA GLY A 25 32.35 44.61 -7.97
C GLY A 25 32.31 44.46 -6.45
N ASN A 26 31.14 44.12 -5.89
CA ASN A 26 31.07 43.66 -4.50
C ASN A 26 30.18 42.43 -4.27
N TRP A 27 29.60 41.84 -5.33
CA TRP A 27 28.80 40.61 -5.23
C TRP A 27 29.36 39.54 -6.15
N HIS A 28 30.14 38.63 -5.56
CA HIS A 28 30.69 37.46 -6.23
C HIS A 28 29.73 36.27 -6.09
N LEU A 29 29.69 35.37 -7.09
CA LEU A 29 28.86 34.16 -7.03
C LEU A 29 29.19 33.31 -5.79
N ASN A 30 30.46 33.34 -5.35
CA ASN A 30 30.90 32.71 -4.11
C ASN A 30 30.22 33.25 -2.84
N GLN A 31 29.90 34.55 -2.77
CA GLN A 31 29.23 35.19 -1.64
C GLN A 31 27.75 34.79 -1.62
N PHE A 32 27.12 34.69 -2.79
CA PHE A 32 25.76 34.17 -2.89
C PHE A 32 25.70 32.71 -2.41
N ASN A 33 26.62 31.86 -2.88
CA ASN A 33 26.66 30.46 -2.46
C ASN A 33 26.89 30.28 -0.95
N LYS A 34 27.68 31.17 -0.31
CA LYS A 34 27.83 31.16 1.17
C LYS A 34 26.49 31.36 1.90
N MET A 35 25.54 32.11 1.33
CA MET A 35 24.21 32.26 1.91
C MET A 35 23.40 30.96 1.89
N LEU A 36 23.74 29.99 1.03
CA LEU A 36 23.06 28.69 0.99
C LEU A 36 23.43 27.80 2.17
N GLN A 37 24.60 28.00 2.79
CA GLN A 37 25.12 27.16 3.88
C GLN A 37 24.15 27.05 5.08
N GLU A 38 23.44 28.13 5.39
CA GLU A 38 22.52 28.19 6.53
C GLU A 38 21.08 27.79 6.16
N ASN A 39 20.81 27.58 4.87
CA ASN A 39 19.47 27.27 4.37
C ASN A 39 19.27 25.76 4.18
N LYS A 40 18.01 25.35 4.12
CA LYS A 40 17.60 24.05 3.55
C LYS A 40 17.03 24.26 2.15
N LEU A 41 17.12 23.25 1.31
CA LEU A 41 16.56 23.26 -0.04
C LEU A 41 15.04 23.55 -0.06
N GLU A 42 14.33 23.11 0.97
CA GLU A 42 12.89 23.37 1.17
C GLU A 42 12.60 24.85 1.45
N GLU A 43 13.44 25.49 2.25
CA GLU A 43 13.34 26.90 2.67
C GLU A 43 13.93 27.84 1.61
N PHE A 44 14.84 27.33 0.78
CA PHE A 44 15.42 28.05 -0.34
C PHE A 44 14.34 28.39 -1.37
N GLN A 45 14.08 29.68 -1.55
CA GLN A 45 13.20 30.19 -2.60
C GLN A 45 14.06 30.94 -3.63
N PRO A 46 14.17 30.44 -4.88
CA PRO A 46 14.77 31.23 -5.93
C PRO A 46 13.93 32.50 -6.12
N SER A 47 14.59 33.63 -6.31
CA SER A 47 13.92 34.94 -6.46
C SER A 47 13.12 35.10 -7.76
N VAL A 48 13.01 34.03 -8.55
CA VAL A 48 12.24 33.96 -9.79
C VAL A 48 11.06 33.05 -9.50
N ASN A 49 9.87 33.65 -9.36
CA ASN A 49 8.63 32.90 -9.17
C ASN A 49 8.47 31.86 -10.30
N GLU A 50 8.04 30.66 -9.96
CA GLU A 50 7.74 29.53 -10.86
C GLU A 50 8.92 28.66 -11.35
N MET A 51 10.19 28.98 -11.05
CA MET A 51 11.30 28.13 -11.48
C MET A 51 11.54 26.94 -10.53
N ASN A 52 11.69 25.73 -11.08
CA ASN A 52 12.11 24.54 -10.32
C ASN A 52 13.46 24.82 -9.64
N LYS A 53 13.49 24.72 -8.29
CA LYS A 53 14.66 25.03 -7.45
C LYS A 53 15.94 24.32 -7.89
N ILE A 54 15.83 23.05 -8.28
CA ILE A 54 16.97 22.25 -8.73
C ILE A 54 17.49 22.75 -10.07
N LYS A 55 16.58 23.06 -11.01
CA LYS A 55 16.97 23.63 -12.31
C LYS A 55 17.73 24.95 -12.11
N TRP A 56 17.18 25.82 -11.26
CA TRP A 56 17.82 27.08 -10.92
C TRP A 56 19.22 26.88 -10.33
N LEU A 57 19.38 25.91 -9.41
CA LEU A 57 20.69 25.59 -8.81
C LEU A 57 21.69 25.08 -9.86
N ASN A 58 21.27 24.19 -10.77
CA ASN A 58 22.13 23.75 -11.87
C ASN A 58 22.58 24.92 -12.75
N ASP A 59 21.65 25.77 -13.16
CA ASP A 59 21.96 26.96 -13.98
C ASP A 59 22.96 27.88 -13.25
N PHE A 60 22.73 28.12 -11.95
CA PHE A 60 23.63 28.92 -11.10
C PHE A 60 25.03 28.31 -11.00
N TYR A 61 25.14 27.02 -10.69
CA TYR A 61 26.44 26.35 -10.56
C TYR A 61 27.18 26.29 -11.90
N SER A 62 26.50 25.99 -13.00
CA SER A 62 27.10 26.00 -14.34
C SER A 62 27.61 27.39 -14.73
N LEU A 63 26.86 28.45 -14.43
CA LEU A 63 27.32 29.82 -14.66
C LEU A 63 28.59 30.14 -13.85
N TRP A 64 28.64 29.73 -12.58
CA TRP A 64 29.81 29.97 -11.73
C TRP A 64 31.04 29.18 -12.19
N ILE A 65 30.86 27.91 -12.58
CA ILE A 65 31.93 27.07 -13.14
C ILE A 65 32.47 27.68 -14.44
N ASN A 66 31.60 28.22 -15.29
CA ASN A 66 32.01 28.86 -16.55
C ASN A 66 32.78 30.17 -16.33
N ASP A 67 32.49 30.93 -15.25
CA ASP A 67 33.15 32.20 -14.94
C ASP A 67 34.50 32.01 -14.20
N GLU A 68 34.56 31.14 -13.18
CA GLU A 68 35.73 31.02 -12.30
C GLU A 68 36.52 29.70 -12.46
N GLY A 69 36.00 28.75 -13.23
CA GLY A 69 36.58 27.41 -13.40
C GLY A 69 36.23 26.45 -12.26
N VAL A 70 36.05 25.17 -12.59
CA VAL A 70 35.61 24.13 -11.65
C VAL A 70 36.52 24.02 -10.42
N ASP A 71 37.85 24.07 -10.59
CA ASP A 71 38.83 23.94 -9.51
C ASP A 71 38.73 25.06 -8.46
N THR A 72 38.25 26.24 -8.86
CA THR A 72 38.01 27.37 -7.95
C THR A 72 36.70 27.19 -7.21
N VAL A 73 35.63 26.82 -7.94
CA VAL A 73 34.28 26.68 -7.40
C VAL A 73 34.23 25.58 -6.33
N VAL A 74 34.81 24.42 -6.60
CA VAL A 74 34.71 23.24 -5.71
C VAL A 74 35.33 23.45 -4.33
N LYS A 75 36.27 24.40 -4.17
CA LYS A 75 36.88 24.74 -2.88
C LYS A 75 35.93 25.43 -1.90
N SER A 76 34.82 25.99 -2.39
CA SER A 76 33.93 26.82 -1.57
C SER A 76 32.44 26.64 -1.84
N VAL A 77 32.07 25.79 -2.81
CA VAL A 77 30.67 25.57 -3.19
C VAL A 77 29.93 24.73 -2.16
N PHE A 78 28.69 25.12 -1.87
CA PHE A 78 27.77 24.40 -1.02
C PHE A 78 26.67 23.83 -1.92
N VAL A 79 26.53 22.51 -1.91
CA VAL A 79 25.64 21.77 -2.80
C VAL A 79 24.59 21.06 -1.94
N PRO A 80 23.31 21.02 -2.35
CA PRO A 80 22.30 20.32 -1.58
C PRO A 80 22.58 18.82 -1.59
N THR A 81 22.40 18.19 -0.44
CA THR A 81 22.42 16.74 -0.28
C THR A 81 21.06 16.13 -0.53
N GLN A 82 20.94 14.82 -0.49
CA GLN A 82 19.65 14.13 -0.60
C GLN A 82 18.72 14.38 0.60
N SER A 83 19.21 14.95 1.70
CA SER A 83 18.35 15.47 2.79
C SER A 83 17.92 16.92 2.59
N GLY A 84 18.43 17.60 1.56
CA GLY A 84 18.18 19.01 1.29
C GLY A 84 19.08 19.97 2.08
N GLN A 85 20.04 19.47 2.88
CA GLN A 85 21.04 20.34 3.52
C GLN A 85 22.13 20.75 2.53
N PHE A 86 22.57 22.00 2.59
CA PHE A 86 23.69 22.47 1.76
C PHE A 86 25.02 22.22 2.47
N ILE A 87 25.90 21.43 1.83
CA ILE A 87 27.19 21.02 2.40
C ILE A 87 28.30 21.26 1.38
N SER A 88 29.51 21.53 1.86
CA SER A 88 30.69 21.67 0.99
C SER A 88 30.82 20.45 0.08
N ILE A 89 30.98 20.68 -1.23
CA ILE A 89 31.06 19.60 -2.21
C ILE A 89 32.19 18.64 -1.87
N GLU A 90 33.30 19.08 -1.27
CA GLU A 90 34.45 18.24 -0.87
C GLU A 90 34.09 17.13 0.14
N ARG A 91 32.99 17.31 0.88
CA ARG A 91 32.50 16.34 1.89
C ARG A 91 31.42 15.40 1.35
N LEU A 92 31.03 15.57 0.08
CA LEU A 92 29.95 14.80 -0.54
C LEU A 92 30.46 13.64 -1.38
N TYR A 93 29.59 12.67 -1.56
CA TYR A 93 29.74 11.56 -2.49
C TYR A 93 28.75 11.71 -3.64
N PHE A 94 29.17 11.26 -4.81
CA PHE A 94 28.34 11.21 -6.01
C PHE A 94 27.49 9.95 -5.99
N ASP A 95 26.18 10.10 -6.25
CA ASP A 95 25.25 8.98 -6.42
C ASP A 95 25.42 8.39 -7.82
N SER A 96 26.19 7.29 -7.91
CA SER A 96 26.48 6.58 -9.15
C SER A 96 25.40 5.53 -9.43
N ASN A 97 24.17 6.01 -9.59
CA ASN A 97 22.98 5.20 -9.88
C ASN A 97 22.71 4.11 -8.82
N ILE A 98 22.64 4.53 -7.56
CA ILE A 98 22.37 3.63 -6.44
C ILE A 98 20.90 3.15 -6.50
N ASN A 99 20.67 1.84 -6.36
CA ASN A 99 19.34 1.26 -6.24
C ASN A 99 18.55 1.96 -5.10
N ASN A 100 17.33 2.43 -5.41
CA ASN A 100 16.56 3.25 -4.49
C ASN A 100 16.13 2.49 -3.22
N ASP A 101 15.84 1.19 -3.32
CA ASP A 101 15.45 0.37 -2.17
C ASP A 101 16.64 0.15 -1.23
N VAL A 102 17.82 -0.17 -1.80
CA VAL A 102 19.08 -0.29 -1.04
C VAL A 102 19.43 1.02 -0.34
N LYS A 103 19.29 2.15 -1.05
CA LYS A 103 19.53 3.48 -0.51
C LYS A 103 18.56 3.86 0.60
N ALA A 104 17.28 3.53 0.47
CA ALA A 104 16.28 3.74 1.51
C ALA A 104 16.61 2.95 2.78
N ILE A 105 16.98 1.67 2.65
CA ILE A 105 17.41 0.82 3.77
C ILE A 105 18.64 1.42 4.45
N LEU A 106 19.65 1.85 3.68
CA LEU A 106 20.86 2.48 4.23
C LEU A 106 20.55 3.77 5.00
N PHE A 107 19.66 4.62 4.50
CA PHE A 107 19.28 5.86 5.19
C PHE A 107 18.53 5.62 6.50
N GLU A 108 17.78 4.54 6.61
CA GLU A 108 17.14 4.19 7.88
C GLU A 108 18.13 3.56 8.86
N LEU A 109 19.07 2.75 8.36
CA LEU A 109 20.08 2.08 9.17
C LEU A 109 21.22 3.01 9.61
N ASP A 110 21.55 4.03 8.81
CA ASP A 110 22.56 5.04 9.07
C ASP A 110 22.05 6.43 8.62
N PRO A 111 21.13 7.06 9.39
CA PRO A 111 20.52 8.35 9.02
C PRO A 111 21.49 9.47 8.63
N PRO A 112 22.67 9.63 9.27
CA PRO A 112 23.66 10.61 8.84
C PRO A 112 24.18 10.42 7.40
N PHE A 113 24.09 9.22 6.83
CA PHE A 113 24.58 8.93 5.48
C PHE A 113 23.82 9.70 4.40
N LYS A 114 22.54 10.01 4.63
CA LYS A 114 21.73 10.83 3.71
C LYS A 114 22.30 12.23 3.49
N ASN A 115 23.02 12.77 4.48
CA ASN A 115 23.71 14.07 4.41
C ASN A 115 25.08 13.98 3.71
N GLN A 116 25.48 12.81 3.22
CA GLN A 116 26.78 12.62 2.56
C GLN A 116 26.62 12.43 1.05
N LEU A 117 25.43 12.09 0.56
CA LEU A 117 25.15 11.98 -0.88
C LEU A 117 24.66 13.31 -1.45
N MET A 118 25.27 13.72 -2.57
CA MET A 118 24.81 14.86 -3.36
C MET A 118 23.39 14.60 -3.89
N HIS A 119 22.58 15.66 -3.98
CA HIS A 119 21.25 15.57 -4.57
C HIS A 119 21.35 15.07 -6.03
N ARG A 120 20.62 14.00 -6.35
CA ARG A 120 20.74 13.27 -7.63
C ARG A 120 20.52 14.15 -8.86
N ASP A 121 19.61 15.10 -8.75
CA ASP A 121 19.22 15.94 -9.88
C ASP A 121 20.14 17.17 -10.06
N ILE A 122 21.21 17.29 -9.28
CA ILE A 122 22.28 18.28 -9.50
C ILE A 122 23.32 17.68 -10.44
N SER A 123 23.36 18.17 -11.68
CA SER A 123 24.24 17.66 -12.75
C SER A 123 25.41 18.60 -13.09
N ALA A 124 25.42 19.82 -12.53
CA ALA A 124 26.46 20.82 -12.84
C ALA A 124 27.89 20.38 -12.45
N PHE A 125 28.04 19.33 -11.65
CA PHE A 125 29.31 18.79 -11.18
C PHE A 125 29.63 17.38 -11.71
N ASP A 126 28.89 16.88 -12.71
CA ASP A 126 29.11 15.52 -13.24
C ASP A 126 30.54 15.34 -13.77
N ASP A 127 31.04 16.32 -14.53
CA ASP A 127 32.41 16.31 -15.06
C ASP A 127 33.46 16.35 -13.94
N TYR A 128 33.19 17.04 -12.84
CA TYR A 128 34.09 17.08 -11.68
C TYR A 128 34.23 15.71 -11.01
N PHE A 129 33.13 14.94 -10.92
CA PHE A 129 33.16 13.62 -10.31
C PHE A 129 33.64 12.52 -11.26
N LYS A 130 33.65 12.74 -12.57
CA LYS A 130 33.96 11.73 -13.60
C LYS A 130 35.23 10.92 -13.32
N ASP A 131 36.32 11.60 -12.91
CA ASP A 131 37.61 10.96 -12.65
C ASP A 131 37.84 10.62 -11.16
N MET A 132 36.90 10.99 -10.27
CA MET A 132 37.01 10.81 -8.81
C MET A 132 36.29 9.55 -8.33
N LEU A 133 36.62 8.37 -8.88
CA LEU A 133 35.91 7.10 -8.59
C LEU A 133 35.84 6.72 -7.09
N SER A 134 36.80 7.17 -6.27
CA SER A 134 36.76 6.98 -4.81
C SER A 134 35.59 7.70 -4.14
N ARG A 135 35.07 8.76 -4.79
CA ARG A 135 33.95 9.57 -4.32
C ARG A 135 32.61 9.15 -4.92
N HIS A 136 32.59 8.15 -5.80
CA HIS A 136 31.35 7.53 -6.27
C HIS A 136 30.86 6.53 -5.24
N TYR A 137 29.58 6.61 -4.92
CA TYR A 137 28.86 5.55 -4.23
C TYR A 137 27.91 4.90 -5.22
N ASP A 138 28.01 3.58 -5.34
CA ASP A 138 27.14 2.74 -6.13
C ASP A 138 26.36 1.80 -5.21
N THR A 139 25.50 0.98 -5.81
CA THR A 139 24.70 -0.01 -5.09
C THR A 139 25.55 -0.98 -4.27
N GLU A 140 26.71 -1.38 -4.77
CA GLU A 140 27.59 -2.36 -4.10
C GLU A 140 28.27 -1.76 -2.86
N LYS A 141 28.76 -0.52 -2.94
CA LYS A 141 29.33 0.19 -1.78
C LYS A 141 28.27 0.44 -0.71
N CYS A 142 27.05 0.82 -1.11
CA CYS A 142 25.93 0.96 -0.18
C CYS A 142 25.57 -0.36 0.50
N ALA A 143 25.50 -1.45 -0.28
CA ALA A 143 25.22 -2.78 0.25
C ALA A 143 26.29 -3.24 1.25
N ASN A 144 27.57 -3.02 0.95
CA ASN A 144 28.68 -3.29 1.88
C ASN A 144 28.55 -2.51 3.20
N ASN A 145 28.13 -1.24 3.16
CA ASN A 145 27.88 -0.46 4.38
C ASN A 145 26.74 -1.05 5.21
N ILE A 146 25.65 -1.46 4.55
CA ILE A 146 24.55 -2.17 5.20
C ILE A 146 25.05 -3.48 5.82
N GLU A 147 25.85 -4.30 5.10
CA GLU A 147 26.44 -5.54 5.63
C GLU A 147 27.25 -5.31 6.90
N ASN A 148 28.09 -4.29 6.91
CA ASN A 148 28.92 -3.97 8.06
C ASN A 148 28.06 -3.56 9.27
N LYS A 149 27.05 -2.70 9.06
CA LYS A 149 26.13 -2.24 10.12
C LYS A 149 25.27 -3.38 10.66
N VAL A 150 24.66 -4.19 9.78
CA VAL A 150 23.87 -5.36 10.16
C VAL A 150 24.74 -6.35 10.94
N THR A 151 25.96 -6.62 10.47
CA THR A 151 26.86 -7.54 11.16
C THR A 151 27.24 -7.02 12.54
N ALA A 152 27.51 -5.72 12.70
CA ALA A 152 27.79 -5.12 14.00
C ALA A 152 26.61 -5.29 14.98
N ILE A 153 25.38 -5.01 14.53
CA ILE A 153 24.16 -5.19 15.33
C ILE A 153 23.98 -6.65 15.75
N LEU A 154 24.12 -7.60 14.81
CA LEU A 154 24.02 -9.03 15.10
C LEU A 154 25.11 -9.52 16.07
N SER A 155 26.30 -8.93 15.99
CA SER A 155 27.39 -9.21 16.92
C SER A 155 27.08 -8.68 18.32
N GLU A 156 26.50 -7.49 18.46
CA GLU A 156 26.07 -6.95 19.76
C GLU A 156 24.99 -7.82 20.41
N GLU A 157 24.01 -8.29 19.64
CA GLU A 157 22.96 -9.20 20.13
C GLU A 157 23.52 -10.55 20.62
N THR A 158 24.52 -11.09 19.92
CA THR A 158 25.08 -12.42 20.25
C THR A 158 26.12 -12.36 21.37
N VAL A 159 26.92 -11.30 21.44
CA VAL A 159 27.99 -11.14 22.44
C VAL A 159 27.47 -10.50 23.74
N ASN A 160 26.67 -9.43 23.63
CA ASN A 160 26.20 -8.66 24.79
C ASN A 160 24.77 -9.03 25.22
N GLN A 161 24.11 -9.95 24.51
CA GLN A 161 22.70 -10.33 24.76
C GLN A 161 21.74 -9.14 24.71
N GLU A 162 22.14 -8.08 23.98
CA GLU A 162 21.30 -6.90 23.82
C GLU A 162 20.08 -7.24 22.97
N LYS A 163 18.92 -6.77 23.41
CA LYS A 163 17.68 -6.98 22.67
C LYS A 163 17.57 -5.94 21.55
N ARG A 164 17.42 -6.42 20.32
CA ARG A 164 17.15 -5.57 19.15
C ARG A 164 15.95 -4.66 19.40
N ALA A 165 16.12 -3.36 19.13
CA ALA A 165 15.01 -2.42 19.12
C ALA A 165 14.01 -2.72 18.00
N ASN A 166 12.72 -2.46 18.22
CA ASN A 166 11.67 -2.71 17.23
C ASN A 166 11.88 -1.94 15.92
N GLU A 167 12.46 -0.73 15.99
CA GLU A 167 12.80 0.09 14.82
C GLU A 167 13.83 -0.61 13.93
N VAL A 168 14.88 -1.19 14.54
CA VAL A 168 15.91 -1.95 13.82
C VAL A 168 15.32 -3.22 13.20
N GLN A 169 14.41 -3.91 13.90
CA GLN A 169 13.70 -5.06 13.32
C GLN A 169 12.86 -4.64 12.10
N THR A 170 12.26 -3.45 12.12
CA THR A 170 11.51 -2.93 10.98
C THR A 170 12.40 -2.69 9.76
N ILE A 171 13.63 -2.19 9.98
CA ILE A 171 14.63 -2.01 8.92
C ILE A 171 15.08 -3.39 8.36
N PHE A 172 15.31 -4.37 9.24
CA PHE A 172 15.68 -5.72 8.82
C PHE A 172 14.56 -6.40 8.03
N ASN A 173 13.29 -6.10 8.33
CA ASN A 173 12.15 -6.57 7.56
C ASN A 173 12.18 -6.00 6.12
N LYS A 174 12.42 -4.70 5.96
CA LYS A 174 12.58 -4.07 4.64
C LYS A 174 13.74 -4.69 3.85
N LEU A 175 14.83 -5.04 4.53
CA LEU A 175 15.94 -5.76 3.92
C LEU A 175 15.52 -7.16 3.45
N THR A 176 14.76 -7.92 4.25
CA THR A 176 14.23 -9.21 3.83
C THR A 176 13.22 -9.10 2.69
N ASP A 177 12.39 -8.05 2.68
CA ASP A 177 11.44 -7.80 1.59
C ASP A 177 12.18 -7.50 0.28
N PHE A 178 13.27 -6.73 0.35
CA PHE A 178 14.16 -6.51 -0.78
C PHE A 178 14.77 -7.82 -1.30
N PHE A 179 15.18 -8.74 -0.42
CA PHE A 179 15.72 -10.05 -0.82
C PHE A 179 14.70 -10.88 -1.61
N LEU A 180 13.42 -10.78 -1.27
CA LEU A 180 12.34 -11.46 -1.98
C LEU A 180 12.02 -10.79 -3.32
N LYS A 181 12.06 -9.46 -3.36
CA LYS A 181 11.76 -8.66 -4.56
C LYS A 181 12.85 -8.77 -5.64
N GLU A 182 14.12 -8.76 -5.24
CA GLU A 182 15.28 -8.70 -6.14
C GLU A 182 16.30 -9.81 -5.83
N PRO A 183 15.96 -11.10 -6.03
CA PRO A 183 16.79 -12.21 -5.57
C PRO A 183 18.16 -12.27 -6.26
N GLN A 184 18.21 -12.05 -7.57
CA GLN A 184 19.46 -12.09 -8.35
C GLN A 184 20.45 -11.01 -7.91
N LEU A 185 19.95 -9.78 -7.73
CA LEU A 185 20.79 -8.66 -7.29
C LEU A 185 21.26 -8.88 -5.84
N THR A 186 20.40 -9.43 -4.99
CA THR A 186 20.71 -9.74 -3.58
C THR A 186 21.86 -10.72 -3.45
N GLU A 187 21.90 -11.78 -4.26
CA GLU A 187 23.01 -12.75 -4.25
C GLU A 187 24.37 -12.10 -4.57
N ILE A 188 24.36 -11.07 -5.41
CA ILE A 188 25.56 -10.34 -5.81
C ILE A 188 26.01 -9.38 -4.70
N ILE A 189 25.09 -8.58 -4.15
CA ILE A 189 25.44 -7.44 -3.29
C ILE A 189 25.37 -7.73 -1.77
N PHE A 190 24.69 -8.81 -1.35
CA PHE A 190 24.54 -9.20 0.07
C PHE A 190 25.02 -10.64 0.40
N PRO A 191 26.17 -11.11 -0.10
CA PRO A 191 26.57 -12.50 0.09
C PRO A 191 26.79 -12.87 1.57
N LYS A 192 27.26 -11.95 2.42
CA LYS A 192 27.55 -12.25 3.83
C LYS A 192 26.27 -12.30 4.65
N ILE A 193 25.37 -11.33 4.45
CA ILE A 193 24.10 -11.32 5.18
C ILE A 193 23.24 -12.52 4.78
N LEU A 194 23.21 -12.91 3.49
CA LEU A 194 22.41 -14.05 3.02
C LEU A 194 22.72 -15.35 3.79
N SER A 195 24.00 -15.60 4.08
CA SER A 195 24.43 -16.75 4.89
C SER A 195 23.85 -16.73 6.32
N LYS A 196 23.50 -15.55 6.83
CA LYS A 196 22.96 -15.29 8.17
C LYS A 196 21.49 -14.87 8.15
N ARG A 197 20.77 -15.06 7.04
CA ARG A 197 19.39 -14.54 6.86
C ARG A 197 18.41 -14.91 7.97
N MET A 198 18.59 -16.06 8.62
CA MET A 198 17.73 -16.50 9.73
C MET A 198 17.85 -15.60 10.96
N LEU A 199 18.97 -14.90 11.13
CA LEU A 199 19.22 -13.96 12.23
C LEU A 199 18.62 -12.57 11.99
N LEU A 200 18.14 -12.30 10.77
CA LEU A 200 17.47 -11.04 10.46
C LEU A 200 16.09 -10.93 11.11
N SER A 201 15.50 -12.05 11.53
CA SER A 201 14.28 -12.08 12.34
C SER A 201 14.65 -12.45 13.76
N SER A 202 14.25 -11.63 14.74
CA SER A 202 14.40 -12.03 16.14
C SER A 202 13.57 -13.28 16.44
N PRO A 203 13.90 -14.06 17.49
CA PRO A 203 13.09 -15.19 17.90
C PRO A 203 11.63 -14.80 18.19
N GLU A 204 11.41 -13.64 18.83
CA GLU A 204 10.06 -13.16 19.13
C GLU A 204 9.27 -12.78 17.88
N GLU A 205 9.91 -12.13 16.91
CA GLU A 205 9.27 -11.77 15.65
C GLU A 205 8.97 -13.01 14.81
N THR A 206 9.87 -14.00 14.82
CA THR A 206 9.65 -15.29 14.17
C THR A 206 8.44 -16.01 14.77
N LEU A 207 8.33 -16.07 16.10
CA LEU A 207 7.17 -16.65 16.78
C LEU A 207 5.88 -15.88 16.46
N ARG A 208 5.94 -14.54 16.40
CA ARG A 208 4.80 -13.71 16.02
C ARG A 208 4.34 -14.03 14.59
N ARG A 209 5.25 -14.14 13.63
CA ARG A 209 4.94 -14.49 12.23
C ARG A 209 4.34 -15.88 12.13
N MET A 210 4.86 -16.86 12.87
CA MET A 210 4.29 -18.21 12.95
C MET A 210 2.85 -18.17 13.48
N LYS A 211 2.56 -17.42 14.55
CA LYS A 211 1.19 -17.25 15.06
C LYS A 211 0.24 -16.63 14.04
N ILE A 212 0.72 -15.68 13.25
CA ILE A 212 -0.07 -15.06 12.18
C ILE A 212 -0.34 -16.09 11.08
N ALA A 213 0.70 -16.78 10.61
CA ALA A 213 0.58 -17.81 9.58
C ALA A 213 -0.38 -18.93 10.01
N GLU A 214 -0.24 -19.43 11.24
CA GLU A 214 -1.13 -20.44 11.81
C GLU A 214 -2.58 -19.94 11.85
N LYS A 215 -2.81 -18.67 12.22
CA LYS A 215 -4.15 -18.08 12.22
C LYS A 215 -4.73 -17.96 10.82
N VAL A 216 -3.92 -17.61 9.82
CA VAL A 216 -4.34 -17.53 8.41
C VAL A 216 -4.71 -18.91 7.88
N GLU A 217 -3.84 -19.91 8.11
CA GLU A 217 -4.06 -21.31 7.71
C GLU A 217 -5.29 -21.91 8.41
N GLN A 218 -5.49 -21.65 9.70
CA GLN A 218 -6.67 -22.09 10.46
C GLN A 218 -7.99 -21.57 9.88
N ASN A 219 -7.97 -20.42 9.21
CA ASN A 219 -9.15 -19.87 8.54
C ASN A 219 -9.25 -20.29 7.07
N GLY A 220 -8.42 -21.24 6.62
CA GLY A 220 -8.44 -21.77 5.25
C GLY A 220 -8.03 -20.76 4.19
N LEU A 221 -7.33 -19.69 4.58
CA LEU A 221 -6.88 -18.66 3.65
C LEU A 221 -5.52 -19.06 3.08
N ASP A 222 -5.44 -19.12 1.75
CA ASP A 222 -4.17 -19.15 1.04
C ASP A 222 -3.67 -17.73 0.74
N LEU A 223 -2.52 -17.60 0.08
CA LEU A 223 -1.94 -16.31 -0.27
C LEU A 223 -2.90 -15.46 -1.13
N ALA A 224 -3.61 -16.08 -2.07
CA ALA A 224 -4.55 -15.37 -2.94
C ALA A 224 -5.76 -14.84 -2.15
N GLY A 225 -6.34 -15.67 -1.28
CA GLY A 225 -7.44 -15.26 -0.40
C GLY A 225 -7.03 -14.17 0.60
N LEU A 226 -5.77 -14.20 1.07
CA LEU A 226 -5.23 -13.14 1.93
C LEU A 226 -5.08 -11.81 1.15
N GLU A 227 -4.58 -11.85 -0.08
CA GLU A 227 -4.46 -10.66 -0.94
C GLU A 227 -5.83 -10.04 -1.23
N GLU A 228 -6.85 -10.86 -1.52
CA GLU A 228 -8.23 -10.39 -1.72
C GLU A 228 -8.79 -9.72 -0.45
N LEU A 229 -8.58 -10.31 0.73
CA LEU A 229 -9.03 -9.73 2.00
C LEU A 229 -8.31 -8.42 2.33
N ILE A 230 -7.01 -8.33 2.08
CA ILE A 230 -6.24 -7.10 2.27
C ILE A 230 -6.74 -6.01 1.31
N HIS A 231 -6.98 -6.36 0.04
CA HIS A 231 -7.54 -5.45 -0.95
C HIS A 231 -8.91 -4.93 -0.51
N TYR A 232 -9.80 -5.82 -0.06
CA TYR A 232 -11.10 -5.45 0.47
C TYR A 232 -11.00 -4.54 1.69
N TYR A 233 -10.14 -4.87 2.66
CA TYR A 233 -9.93 -4.06 3.85
C TYR A 233 -9.39 -2.66 3.52
N GLN A 234 -8.43 -2.55 2.61
CA GLN A 234 -7.89 -1.24 2.17
C GLN A 234 -8.94 -0.41 1.44
N LYS A 235 -9.77 -1.05 0.61
CA LYS A 235 -10.89 -0.41 -0.09
C LYS A 235 -11.96 0.07 0.89
N LEU A 236 -12.27 -0.73 1.93
CA LEU A 236 -13.15 -0.30 3.01
C LEU A 236 -12.57 0.87 3.79
N LYS A 237 -11.31 0.77 4.23
CA LYS A 237 -10.65 1.82 5.02
C LYS A 237 -10.64 3.16 4.27
N SER A 238 -10.27 3.16 3.00
CA SER A 238 -10.32 4.35 2.15
C SER A 238 -11.74 4.89 1.92
N SER A 239 -12.75 4.01 1.90
CA SER A 239 -14.16 4.40 1.80
C SER A 239 -14.72 4.95 3.13
N LEU A 240 -14.22 4.51 4.29
CA LEU A 240 -14.58 5.06 5.58
C LEU A 240 -13.91 6.43 5.84
N ASP A 241 -12.66 6.60 5.39
CA ASP A 241 -11.91 7.85 5.55
C ASP A 241 -12.47 8.95 4.64
N ASN A 242 -13.00 8.59 3.46
CA ASN A 242 -13.69 9.50 2.54
C ASN A 242 -15.20 9.50 2.83
N SER A 243 -15.63 10.35 3.75
CA SER A 243 -17.01 10.53 4.29
C SER A 243 -18.18 10.76 3.28
N THR A 244 -18.00 10.44 2.00
CA THR A 244 -19.02 10.44 0.95
C THR A 244 -19.38 9.00 0.57
N PHE A 245 -20.42 8.47 1.21
CA PHE A 245 -21.03 7.19 0.85
C PHE A 245 -21.72 7.30 -0.53
N ASP A 246 -21.11 6.76 -1.58
CA ASP A 246 -21.77 6.61 -2.88
C ASP A 246 -22.54 5.28 -2.93
N ASN A 247 -23.88 5.37 -3.09
CA ASN A 247 -24.80 4.24 -3.00
C ASN A 247 -24.60 3.19 -4.11
N GLU A 248 -24.02 3.57 -5.25
CA GLU A 248 -23.81 2.66 -6.40
C GLU A 248 -22.59 1.73 -6.20
N GLU A 249 -21.61 2.13 -5.41
CA GLU A 249 -20.41 1.32 -5.13
C GLU A 249 -20.72 0.21 -4.11
N ILE A 250 -21.53 0.52 -3.08
CA ILE A 250 -22.03 -0.46 -2.11
C ILE A 250 -22.94 -1.49 -2.79
N LYS A 251 -23.79 -1.03 -3.72
CA LYS A 251 -24.65 -1.91 -4.51
C LYS A 251 -23.82 -2.93 -5.30
N ARG A 252 -22.70 -2.50 -5.92
CA ARG A 252 -21.75 -3.41 -6.59
C ARG A 252 -21.02 -4.35 -5.63
N GLN A 253 -20.77 -3.94 -4.40
CA GLN A 253 -20.07 -4.75 -3.39
C GLN A 253 -20.98 -5.77 -2.67
N LEU A 254 -22.28 -5.50 -2.58
CA LEU A 254 -23.30 -6.46 -2.10
C LEU A 254 -23.83 -7.37 -3.22
N GLN A 255 -23.57 -7.01 -4.48
CA GLN A 255 -23.86 -7.88 -5.62
C GLN A 255 -22.82 -8.99 -5.68
N HIS A 256 -23.28 -10.23 -5.53
CA HIS A 256 -22.45 -11.39 -5.77
C HIS A 256 -22.01 -11.42 -7.24
N ILE A 257 -20.69 -11.38 -7.49
CA ILE A 257 -20.13 -11.48 -8.83
C ILE A 257 -20.02 -12.96 -9.18
N VAL A 258 -20.85 -13.41 -10.12
CA VAL A 258 -20.86 -14.81 -10.56
C VAL A 258 -19.65 -15.08 -11.46
N THR A 259 -18.61 -15.70 -10.93
CA THR A 259 -17.64 -16.42 -11.76
C THR A 259 -18.26 -17.75 -12.17
N SER A 260 -19.02 -17.75 -13.26
CA SER A 260 -19.76 -18.94 -13.70
C SER A 260 -18.81 -19.94 -14.38
N THR A 261 -18.29 -20.90 -13.62
CA THR A 261 -17.76 -22.15 -14.19
C THR A 261 -18.84 -23.23 -14.13
N PRO A 262 -18.85 -24.19 -15.08
CA PRO A 262 -19.76 -25.34 -15.04
C PRO A 262 -19.68 -26.13 -13.73
N GLU A 263 -18.50 -26.20 -13.12
CA GLU A 263 -18.25 -26.89 -11.85
C GLU A 263 -18.91 -26.15 -10.67
N MET A 264 -18.78 -24.82 -10.61
CA MET A 264 -19.42 -24.01 -9.57
C MET A 264 -20.94 -24.05 -9.67
N LYS A 265 -21.50 -24.07 -10.89
CA LYS A 265 -22.94 -24.26 -11.10
C LYS A 265 -23.41 -25.61 -10.56
N ARG A 266 -22.74 -26.70 -10.92
CA ARG A 266 -23.08 -28.05 -10.41
C ARG A 266 -23.00 -28.12 -8.89
N TYR A 267 -21.99 -27.49 -8.29
CA TYR A 267 -21.85 -27.42 -6.85
C TYR A 267 -23.01 -26.66 -6.20
N PHE A 268 -23.36 -25.48 -6.72
CA PHE A 268 -24.51 -24.71 -6.24
C PHE A 268 -25.84 -25.48 -6.39
N ASP A 269 -26.10 -26.08 -7.55
CA ASP A 269 -27.31 -26.86 -7.82
C ASP A 269 -27.44 -28.03 -6.82
N SER A 270 -26.30 -28.63 -6.42
CA SER A 270 -26.27 -29.69 -5.41
C SER A 270 -26.63 -29.19 -4.00
N MET A 271 -26.11 -28.02 -3.61
CA MET A 271 -26.44 -27.38 -2.33
C MET A 271 -27.91 -26.98 -2.28
N LEU A 272 -28.40 -26.31 -3.33
CA LEU A 272 -29.80 -25.89 -3.42
C LEU A 272 -30.74 -27.08 -3.35
N SER A 273 -30.47 -28.15 -4.11
CA SER A 273 -31.28 -29.37 -4.11
C SER A 273 -31.34 -30.01 -2.72
N ARG A 274 -30.20 -30.07 -2.02
CA ARG A 274 -30.11 -30.56 -0.64
C ARG A 274 -30.95 -29.69 0.31
N SER A 275 -30.79 -28.38 0.24
CA SER A 275 -31.49 -27.44 1.11
C SER A 275 -33.01 -27.50 0.94
N VAL A 276 -33.49 -27.55 -0.31
CA VAL A 276 -34.93 -27.71 -0.62
C VAL A 276 -35.46 -29.02 -0.03
N GLN A 277 -34.75 -30.13 -0.22
CA GLN A 277 -35.15 -31.43 0.31
C GLN A 277 -35.19 -31.44 1.85
N ASN A 278 -34.16 -30.91 2.50
CA ASN A 278 -34.08 -30.87 3.96
C ASN A 278 -35.17 -30.00 4.57
N VAL A 279 -35.41 -28.81 4.01
CA VAL A 279 -36.46 -27.90 4.47
C VAL A 279 -37.84 -28.52 4.24
N TYR A 280 -38.11 -29.14 3.09
CA TYR A 280 -39.36 -29.86 2.85
C TYR A 280 -39.63 -30.93 3.92
N HIS A 281 -38.66 -31.81 4.18
CA HIS A 281 -38.80 -32.86 5.17
C HIS A 281 -38.91 -32.32 6.60
N TYR A 282 -38.27 -31.19 6.90
CA TYR A 282 -38.38 -30.55 8.20
C TYR A 282 -39.77 -29.96 8.40
N LEU A 283 -40.28 -29.20 7.43
CA LEU A 283 -41.59 -28.58 7.48
C LEU A 283 -42.73 -29.61 7.52
N LYS A 284 -42.61 -30.73 6.79
CA LYS A 284 -43.61 -31.82 6.80
C LYS A 284 -43.77 -32.48 8.18
N LYS A 285 -42.77 -32.39 9.06
CA LYS A 285 -42.87 -32.88 10.45
C LYS A 285 -43.65 -31.94 11.37
N LEU A 286 -43.79 -30.67 10.98
CA LEU A 286 -44.42 -29.65 11.79
C LEU A 286 -45.92 -29.60 11.45
N THR A 287 -46.77 -29.82 12.46
CA THR A 287 -48.24 -29.84 12.29
C THR A 287 -48.85 -28.50 11.86
N GLN A 288 -48.07 -27.43 11.92
CA GLN A 288 -48.51 -26.09 11.55
C GLN A 288 -48.46 -25.83 10.03
N TYR A 289 -47.78 -26.68 9.25
CA TYR A 289 -47.65 -26.53 7.80
C TYR A 289 -48.41 -27.63 7.07
N GLU A 290 -49.17 -27.25 6.05
CA GLU A 290 -49.74 -28.15 5.05
C GLU A 290 -48.94 -27.98 3.75
N LEU A 291 -48.34 -29.08 3.29
CA LEU A 291 -47.51 -29.17 2.09
C LEU A 291 -48.06 -30.29 1.19
N PRO A 292 -47.73 -30.30 -0.12
CA PRO A 292 -48.00 -31.43 -1.00
C PRO A 292 -47.41 -32.75 -0.50
N ASP A 293 -47.89 -33.88 -1.03
CA ASP A 293 -47.47 -35.20 -0.56
C ASP A 293 -46.07 -35.57 -1.04
N THR A 294 -45.68 -35.09 -2.23
CA THR A 294 -44.36 -35.32 -2.83
C THR A 294 -43.57 -34.02 -3.00
N LEU A 295 -42.24 -34.13 -3.00
CA LEU A 295 -41.36 -32.98 -3.22
C LEU A 295 -41.49 -32.48 -4.66
N GLU A 296 -41.76 -33.38 -5.58
CA GLU A 296 -41.98 -33.14 -7.00
C GLU A 296 -43.24 -32.30 -7.23
N GLU A 297 -44.33 -32.58 -6.52
CA GLU A 297 -45.54 -31.73 -6.55
C GLU A 297 -45.32 -30.35 -5.94
N TRP A 298 -44.40 -30.24 -4.98
CA TRP A 298 -44.08 -28.97 -4.35
C TRP A 298 -43.23 -28.07 -5.23
N LYS A 299 -42.38 -28.67 -6.07
CA LYS A 299 -41.62 -27.99 -7.12
C LYS A 299 -42.55 -27.63 -8.28
N ILE A 300 -43.14 -26.44 -8.23
CA ILE A 300 -43.90 -25.90 -9.36
C ILE A 300 -42.91 -25.52 -10.48
N GLU A 301 -43.26 -25.86 -11.73
CA GLU A 301 -42.39 -25.69 -12.89
C GLU A 301 -41.83 -24.24 -13.00
N ASP A 302 -40.54 -24.18 -13.35
CA ASP A 302 -39.65 -23.02 -13.53
C ASP A 302 -38.99 -22.36 -12.29
N ASN A 303 -39.48 -22.55 -11.06
CA ASN A 303 -38.88 -21.93 -9.86
C ASN A 303 -38.27 -22.92 -8.85
N GLN A 304 -36.95 -22.82 -8.65
CA GLN A 304 -36.19 -23.75 -7.80
C GLN A 304 -36.08 -23.32 -6.33
N THR A 305 -36.50 -22.09 -6.00
CA THR A 305 -36.23 -21.44 -4.70
C THR A 305 -37.48 -20.89 -4.03
N VAL A 306 -38.60 -20.75 -4.74
CA VAL A 306 -39.87 -20.18 -4.26
C VAL A 306 -40.95 -21.26 -4.26
N PHE A 307 -41.63 -21.45 -3.13
CA PHE A 307 -42.57 -22.54 -2.91
C PHE A 307 -43.84 -22.05 -2.19
N PHE A 308 -45.00 -22.63 -2.48
CA PHE A 308 -46.24 -22.29 -1.78
C PHE A 308 -46.53 -23.29 -0.65
N ALA A 309 -47.03 -22.80 0.48
CA ALA A 309 -47.46 -23.63 1.60
C ALA A 309 -48.67 -23.00 2.31
N LYS A 310 -49.38 -23.79 3.12
CA LYS A 310 -50.35 -23.23 4.08
C LYS A 310 -49.81 -23.38 5.49
N LYS A 311 -49.81 -22.29 6.24
CA LYS A 311 -49.45 -22.28 7.65
C LYS A 311 -50.65 -21.85 8.48
N ASN A 312 -51.15 -22.73 9.35
CA ASN A 312 -52.36 -22.47 10.15
C ASN A 312 -53.53 -21.94 9.30
N ASN A 313 -53.83 -22.60 8.18
CA ASN A 313 -54.84 -22.23 7.17
C ASN A 313 -54.59 -20.95 6.36
N ASN A 314 -53.48 -20.24 6.58
CA ASN A 314 -53.11 -19.07 5.76
C ASN A 314 -52.13 -19.47 4.66
N GLU A 315 -52.36 -18.99 3.45
CA GLU A 315 -51.42 -19.16 2.34
C GLU A 315 -50.16 -18.33 2.59
N ILE A 316 -49.00 -18.97 2.47
CA ILE A 316 -47.69 -18.35 2.64
C ILE A 316 -46.76 -18.77 1.50
N ILE A 317 -45.78 -17.90 1.22
CA ILE A 317 -44.73 -18.19 0.25
C ILE A 317 -43.43 -18.48 1.01
N ILE A 318 -42.79 -19.60 0.69
CA ILE A 318 -41.54 -20.05 1.30
C ILE A 318 -40.42 -19.86 0.29
N VAL A 319 -39.43 -19.05 0.67
CA VAL A 319 -38.18 -18.89 -0.08
C VAL A 319 -37.12 -19.74 0.59
N ILE A 320 -36.45 -20.62 -0.15
CA ILE A 320 -35.43 -21.53 0.38
C ILE A 320 -34.07 -21.16 -0.18
N ARG A 321 -33.09 -20.93 0.71
CA ARG A 321 -31.70 -20.67 0.32
C ARG A 321 -30.69 -21.46 1.17
N PRO A 322 -29.64 -22.04 0.56
CA PRO A 322 -28.53 -22.61 1.32
C PRO A 322 -27.79 -21.53 2.11
N THR A 323 -27.28 -21.90 3.29
CA THR A 323 -26.43 -21.05 4.15
C THR A 323 -25.01 -21.59 4.31
N ASP A 324 -24.61 -22.51 3.44
CA ASP A 324 -23.24 -23.01 3.36
C ASP A 324 -22.24 -21.83 3.30
N ASN A 325 -21.12 -21.98 3.99
CA ASN A 325 -20.10 -20.94 4.15
C ASN A 325 -20.58 -19.65 4.85
N ASN A 326 -21.65 -19.73 5.65
CA ASN A 326 -22.22 -18.61 6.42
C ASN A 326 -22.70 -17.42 5.57
N VAL A 327 -23.14 -17.67 4.34
CA VAL A 327 -23.65 -16.64 3.42
C VAL A 327 -24.98 -17.08 2.82
N ILE A 328 -25.88 -16.12 2.60
CA ILE A 328 -27.09 -16.30 1.79
C ILE A 328 -26.89 -15.50 0.51
N ILE A 329 -27.07 -16.15 -0.64
CA ILE A 329 -26.95 -15.50 -1.94
C ILE A 329 -28.31 -15.55 -2.64
N PHE A 330 -28.85 -14.38 -2.96
CA PHE A 330 -30.06 -14.21 -3.77
C PHE A 330 -29.65 -13.94 -5.22
N PHE A 331 -30.35 -14.56 -6.17
CA PHE A 331 -30.02 -14.48 -7.60
C PHE A 331 -31.20 -14.09 -8.48
N GLY A 332 -32.44 -14.35 -8.06
CA GLY A 332 -33.64 -14.10 -8.86
C GLY A 332 -34.38 -12.85 -8.41
N ASP A 333 -34.76 -12.00 -9.35
CA ASP A 333 -35.64 -10.84 -9.09
C ASP A 333 -36.97 -11.31 -8.48
N GLU A 334 -37.48 -12.47 -8.90
CA GLU A 334 -38.70 -13.10 -8.38
C GLU A 334 -38.62 -13.41 -6.87
N GLU A 335 -37.44 -13.76 -6.35
CA GLU A 335 -37.28 -13.98 -4.90
C GLU A 335 -37.36 -12.68 -4.14
N LEU A 336 -36.73 -11.63 -4.66
CA LEU A 336 -36.74 -10.31 -4.03
C LEU A 336 -38.17 -9.73 -4.03
N GLU A 337 -38.90 -9.88 -5.13
CA GLU A 337 -40.31 -9.49 -5.23
C GLU A 337 -41.19 -10.21 -4.19
N VAL A 338 -40.93 -11.50 -3.94
CA VAL A 338 -41.63 -12.28 -2.90
C VAL A 338 -41.24 -11.83 -1.50
N LEU A 339 -39.97 -11.51 -1.25
CA LEU A 339 -39.50 -11.01 0.05
C LEU A 339 -40.06 -9.60 0.35
N ASP A 340 -40.48 -8.86 -0.66
CA ASP A 340 -41.19 -7.59 -0.50
C ASP A 340 -42.70 -7.77 -0.25
N SER A 341 -43.23 -8.99 -0.36
CA SER A 341 -44.64 -9.31 -0.08
C SER A 341 -44.95 -9.37 1.42
N GLY A 342 -46.23 -9.26 1.79
CA GLY A 342 -46.64 -9.28 3.20
C GLY A 342 -46.64 -10.65 3.88
N THR A 343 -46.50 -11.75 3.12
CA THR A 343 -46.76 -13.12 3.62
C THR A 343 -45.73 -14.12 3.08
N TYR A 344 -44.47 -13.96 3.49
CA TYR A 344 -43.37 -14.86 3.14
C TYR A 344 -42.61 -15.40 4.36
N GLU A 345 -41.89 -16.51 4.17
CA GLU A 345 -40.88 -17.02 5.10
C GLU A 345 -39.59 -17.37 4.35
N LEU A 346 -38.46 -16.83 4.81
CA LEU A 346 -37.13 -17.21 4.32
C LEU A 346 -36.58 -18.36 5.17
N TRP A 347 -36.52 -19.54 4.58
CA TRP A 347 -35.97 -20.75 5.18
C TRP A 347 -34.58 -21.04 4.66
N THR A 348 -33.70 -21.49 5.55
CA THR A 348 -32.32 -21.82 5.22
C THR A 348 -31.87 -23.16 5.77
N ASP A 349 -30.90 -23.76 5.09
CA ASP A 349 -30.29 -25.03 5.45
C ASP A 349 -28.78 -24.99 5.16
N ASN A 350 -27.96 -25.46 6.10
CA ASN A 350 -26.52 -25.61 5.96
C ASN A 350 -26.07 -27.09 5.95
N GLY A 351 -27.01 -28.02 5.71
CA GLY A 351 -26.78 -29.45 5.81
C GLY A 351 -26.97 -30.05 7.21
N THR A 352 -26.97 -29.25 8.28
CA THR A 352 -27.20 -29.73 9.66
C THR A 352 -28.49 -29.18 10.25
N ASP A 353 -28.75 -27.88 10.07
CA ASP A 353 -29.84 -27.16 10.71
C ASP A 353 -30.76 -26.49 9.69
N GLN A 354 -32.08 -26.61 9.88
CA GLN A 354 -33.09 -25.86 9.13
C GLN A 354 -33.64 -24.73 9.98
N LYS A 355 -33.51 -23.48 9.54
CA LYS A 355 -33.90 -22.30 10.34
C LYS A 355 -34.57 -21.23 9.47
N ILE A 356 -35.54 -20.54 10.07
CA ILE A 356 -36.14 -19.33 9.51
C ILE A 356 -35.26 -18.12 9.81
N ILE A 357 -35.05 -17.28 8.81
CA ILE A 357 -34.32 -16.01 8.95
C ILE A 357 -35.30 -14.86 8.75
N THR A 358 -35.39 -14.01 9.76
CA THR A 358 -36.21 -12.78 9.72
C THR A 358 -35.31 -11.56 9.66
N LEU A 359 -35.84 -10.42 9.21
CA LEU A 359 -35.11 -9.14 9.28
C LEU A 359 -34.60 -8.86 10.70
N GLY A 360 -35.42 -9.12 11.72
CA GLY A 360 -35.01 -8.98 13.11
C GLY A 360 -33.86 -9.90 13.52
N HIS A 361 -33.79 -11.12 12.96
CA HIS A 361 -32.66 -12.03 13.16
C HIS A 361 -31.39 -11.48 12.52
N LEU A 362 -31.47 -11.01 11.27
CA LEU A 362 -30.35 -10.39 10.57
C LEU A 362 -29.79 -9.21 11.35
N LEU A 363 -30.65 -8.24 11.72
CA LEU A 363 -30.22 -7.04 12.46
C LEU A 363 -29.53 -7.35 13.79
N LYS A 364 -30.01 -8.36 14.52
CA LYS A 364 -29.40 -8.79 15.79
C LYS A 364 -28.06 -9.48 15.57
N THR A 365 -27.98 -10.38 14.61
CA THR A 365 -26.77 -11.18 14.35
C THR A 365 -25.65 -10.35 13.71
N THR A 366 -25.99 -9.35 12.90
CA THR A 366 -25.01 -8.47 12.24
C THR A 366 -24.68 -7.21 13.06
N GLU A 367 -25.26 -7.05 14.25
CA GLU A 367 -25.11 -5.86 15.12
C GLU A 367 -25.45 -4.52 14.43
N ILE A 368 -26.28 -4.57 13.37
CA ILE A 368 -26.70 -3.36 12.64
C ILE A 368 -27.77 -2.63 13.47
N THR A 369 -27.37 -1.50 14.05
CA THR A 369 -28.24 -0.67 14.92
C THR A 369 -28.77 0.59 14.23
N ARG A 370 -28.32 0.87 13.00
CA ARG A 370 -28.73 2.04 12.21
C ARG A 370 -28.82 1.69 10.73
N ILE A 371 -29.99 1.94 10.12
CA ILE A 371 -30.21 1.81 8.66
C ILE A 371 -30.48 3.20 8.08
N PRO A 372 -29.68 3.69 7.12
CA PRO A 372 -29.92 4.98 6.49
C PRO A 372 -31.11 4.91 5.51
N LEU A 373 -32.13 5.74 5.72
CA LEU A 373 -33.37 5.74 4.90
C LEU A 373 -33.31 6.71 3.70
N LYS A 374 -32.13 7.10 3.22
CA LYS A 374 -31.96 8.20 2.25
C LYS A 374 -32.56 7.93 0.85
N LYS A 375 -33.03 6.71 0.57
CA LYS A 375 -33.61 6.27 -0.71
C LYS A 375 -34.84 5.34 -0.53
N LEU A 376 -35.51 5.38 0.62
CA LEU A 376 -36.80 4.70 0.82
C LEU A 376 -37.96 5.51 0.27
#